data_AF-A0A923N4P0-F1
#
_entry.id   AF-A0A923N4P0-F1
#
_cell.length_a   1.000
_cell.length_b   1.000
_cell.length_c   1.000
_cell.angle_alpha   90.00
_cell.angle_beta   90.00
_cell.angle_gamma   90.00
#
_symmetry.space_group_name_H-M   'P 1'
#
loop_
_entity.id
_entity.type
_entity.pdbx_description
1 polymer ?
#
loop_
_entity_poly.entity_id
_entity_poly.type
_entity_poly.pdbx_seq_one_letter_code
_entity_poly.pdbx_strand_id
1 'polypeptide(L)'
;MKKLLAMVCMVLGCAGAVNASGGTKTTTKKTNKLDKRTMVVAEKRANHLSDKMIVDLGLNNYQSRKIREINNDVVAQKMAVEAEFAGNQAIIDQKCKEICSVRDVKLESILSTRQYNEYFGDRKVYNQTEKEFMASLYQPAGNQTASSDVAAPANSVSLN
;
A
#
# COMPACT_ATOMS: atom_id res chain seq x y z
N MET A 1 -41.30 4.85 -23.65
CA MET A 1 -41.13 4.76 -25.12
C MET A 1 -39.73 5.22 -25.47
N LYS A 2 -38.97 4.34 -26.12
CA LYS A 2 -37.59 4.56 -26.58
C LYS A 2 -37.62 5.50 -27.79
N LYS A 3 -36.79 6.54 -27.82
CA LYS A 3 -36.45 7.23 -29.07
C LYS A 3 -34.93 7.37 -29.16
N LEU A 4 -34.38 6.41 -29.89
CA LEU A 4 -33.07 6.41 -30.51
C LEU A 4 -33.02 7.58 -31.52
N LEU A 5 -31.96 8.37 -31.52
CA LEU A 5 -31.60 9.16 -32.69
C LEU A 5 -30.13 8.89 -33.02
N ALA A 6 -29.93 8.02 -34.00
CA ALA A 6 -28.66 7.82 -34.66
C ALA A 6 -28.52 8.91 -35.73
N MET A 7 -27.44 9.69 -35.68
CA MET A 7 -27.08 10.63 -36.73
C MET A 7 -25.76 10.17 -37.34
N VAL A 8 -25.88 9.43 -38.44
CA VAL A 8 -24.81 9.07 -39.37
C VAL A 8 -24.73 10.19 -40.40
N CYS A 9 -23.55 10.77 -40.60
CA CYS A 9 -23.19 11.47 -41.83
C CYS A 9 -21.72 11.16 -42.17
N MET A 10 -21.56 10.52 -43.33
CA MET A 10 -20.30 10.13 -43.95
C MET A 10 -19.60 11.33 -44.61
N VAL A 11 -18.29 11.40 -44.39
CA VAL A 11 -17.15 11.50 -45.34
C VAL A 11 -17.31 12.32 -46.64
N LEU A 12 -16.48 13.38 -46.77
CA LEU A 12 -15.68 13.82 -47.95
C LEU A 12 -15.11 15.21 -47.57
N GLY A 13 -13.84 15.60 -47.61
CA GLY A 13 -12.61 15.11 -48.21
C GLY A 13 -11.81 16.38 -48.57
N CYS A 14 -10.59 16.57 -48.07
CA CYS A 14 -9.58 17.46 -48.65
C CYS A 14 -8.20 17.07 -48.10
N ALA A 15 -7.36 16.60 -49.03
CA ALA A 15 -5.96 16.28 -48.81
C ALA A 15 -5.15 17.57 -48.63
N GLY A 16 -4.43 17.67 -47.51
CA GLY A 16 -3.34 18.61 -47.32
C GLY A 16 -2.06 17.82 -47.02
N ALA A 17 -1.24 17.62 -48.04
CA ALA A 17 0.11 17.11 -47.87
C ALA A 17 1.05 18.29 -47.59
N VAL A 18 1.66 18.32 -46.41
CA VAL A 18 2.94 19.01 -46.16
C VAL A 18 3.83 18.10 -45.32
N ASN A 19 4.94 17.68 -45.90
CA ASN A 19 6.04 17.00 -45.21
C ASN A 19 6.92 18.07 -44.54
N ALA A 20 7.16 17.95 -43.24
CA ALA A 20 8.33 18.55 -42.60
C ALA A 20 8.90 17.58 -41.56
N SER A 21 10.14 17.18 -41.85
CA SER A 21 11.06 16.31 -41.12
C SER A 21 11.18 16.63 -39.63
N GLY A 22 11.21 15.58 -38.80
CA GLY A 22 11.62 15.72 -37.40
C GLY A 22 11.37 14.49 -36.53
N GLY A 23 12.22 13.46 -36.65
CA GLY A 23 12.58 12.60 -35.52
C GLY A 23 11.53 11.58 -35.05
N THR A 24 11.65 10.37 -35.56
CA THR A 24 11.20 9.11 -34.95
C THR A 24 11.53 9.02 -33.45
N LYS A 25 10.50 8.93 -32.59
CA LYS A 25 10.46 8.03 -31.42
C LYS A 25 9.04 7.53 -31.16
N THR A 26 8.65 6.49 -31.89
CA THR A 26 7.74 5.45 -31.39
C THR A 26 8.39 4.72 -30.20
N THR A 27 7.54 4.17 -29.33
CA THR A 27 7.80 3.52 -28.03
C THR A 27 7.86 4.52 -26.86
N THR A 28 6.90 4.53 -25.95
CA THR A 28 6.60 3.40 -25.05
C THR A 28 5.16 3.52 -24.54
N LYS A 29 4.40 2.42 -24.56
CA LYS A 29 3.24 2.24 -23.68
C LYS A 29 3.61 2.76 -22.28
N LYS A 30 2.91 3.76 -21.75
CA LYS A 30 3.04 4.14 -20.35
C LYS A 30 2.38 3.05 -19.50
N THR A 31 3.00 1.87 -19.44
CA THR A 31 2.85 1.00 -18.28
C THR A 31 3.36 1.82 -17.12
N ASN A 32 2.50 2.13 -16.14
CA ASN A 32 2.89 2.73 -14.86
C ASN A 32 3.92 1.80 -14.20
N LYS A 33 5.20 1.95 -14.53
CA LYS A 33 6.27 1.25 -13.84
C LYS A 33 6.52 2.06 -12.58
N LEU A 34 5.92 1.63 -11.48
CA LEU A 34 6.24 2.15 -10.17
C LEU A 34 7.76 2.08 -9.99
N ASP A 35 8.38 3.18 -9.60
CA ASP A 35 9.83 3.22 -9.43
C ASP A 35 10.25 2.19 -8.38
N LYS A 36 11.42 1.59 -8.57
CA LYS A 36 11.90 0.49 -7.73
C LYS A 36 11.93 0.89 -6.24
N ARG A 37 12.22 2.15 -5.93
CA ARG A 37 12.25 2.66 -4.56
C ARG A 37 10.84 2.69 -3.96
N THR A 38 9.85 3.23 -4.67
CA THR A 38 8.46 3.24 -4.22
C THR A 38 7.89 1.83 -4.08
N MET A 39 8.25 0.88 -4.96
CA MET A 39 7.90 -0.53 -4.77
C MET A 39 8.46 -1.10 -3.46
N VAL A 40 9.75 -0.85 -3.17
CA VAL A 40 10.38 -1.32 -1.93
C VAL A 40 9.75 -0.69 -0.69
N VAL A 41 9.38 0.60 -0.76
CA VAL A 41 8.68 1.28 0.33
C VAL A 41 7.28 0.70 0.55
N ALA A 42 6.53 0.46 -0.54
CA ALA A 42 5.21 -0.14 -0.50
C ALA A 42 5.25 -1.54 0.14
N GLU A 43 6.18 -2.38 -0.31
CA GLU A 43 6.39 -3.72 0.21
C GLU A 43 6.75 -3.70 1.70
N LYS A 44 7.69 -2.84 2.11
CA LYS A 44 8.06 -2.70 3.52
C LYS A 44 6.89 -2.26 4.39
N ARG A 45 6.10 -1.27 3.94
CA ARG A 45 4.91 -0.77 4.64
C ARG A 45 3.86 -1.86 4.80
N ALA A 46 3.58 -2.60 3.73
CA ALA A 46 2.61 -3.70 3.75
C ALA A 46 3.08 -4.88 4.62
N ASN A 47 4.36 -5.24 4.55
CA ASN A 47 4.94 -6.31 5.37
C ASN A 47 4.90 -5.97 6.85
N HIS A 48 5.32 -4.76 7.24
CA HIS A 48 5.30 -4.33 8.64
C HIS A 48 3.90 -4.38 9.24
N LEU A 49 2.90 -3.85 8.52
CA LEU A 49 1.50 -3.92 8.95
C LEU A 49 1.00 -5.37 9.05
N SER A 50 1.33 -6.20 8.06
CA SER A 50 0.91 -7.59 8.03
C SER A 50 1.53 -8.41 9.16
N ASP A 51 2.83 -8.21 9.44
CA ASP A 51 3.53 -8.89 10.53
C ASP A 51 2.89 -8.58 11.88
N LYS A 52 2.57 -7.29 12.11
CA LYS A 52 1.86 -6.88 13.31
C LYS A 52 0.49 -7.57 13.42
N MET A 53 -0.32 -7.54 12.36
CA MET A 53 -1.63 -8.18 12.35
C MET A 53 -1.56 -9.71 12.54
N ILE A 54 -0.53 -10.36 12.00
CA ILE A 54 -0.32 -11.80 12.13
C ILE A 54 -0.07 -12.18 13.59
N VAL A 55 0.78 -11.42 14.27
CA VAL A 55 1.10 -11.63 15.69
C VAL A 55 -0.11 -11.30 16.55
N ASP A 56 -0.67 -10.11 16.41
CA ASP A 56 -1.74 -9.60 17.28
C ASP A 56 -3.01 -10.47 17.21
N LEU A 57 -3.35 -11.00 16.02
CA LEU A 57 -4.57 -11.79 15.79
C LEU A 57 -4.34 -13.31 15.83
N GLY A 58 -3.10 -13.76 16.08
CA GLY A 58 -2.74 -15.18 16.10
C GLY A 58 -3.14 -15.92 14.82
N LEU A 59 -2.74 -15.39 13.66
CA LEU A 59 -3.20 -15.89 12.36
C LEU A 59 -2.54 -17.21 11.95
N ASN A 60 -3.32 -18.10 11.33
CA ASN A 60 -2.77 -19.30 10.71
C ASN A 60 -2.12 -19.02 9.35
N ASN A 61 -1.42 -20.00 8.79
CA ASN A 61 -0.68 -19.86 7.52
C ASN A 61 -1.52 -19.35 6.34
N TYR A 62 -2.77 -19.81 6.23
CA TYR A 62 -3.68 -19.36 5.17
C TYR A 62 -4.07 -17.89 5.37
N GLN A 63 -4.49 -17.53 6.58
CA GLN A 63 -4.91 -16.18 6.93
C GLN A 63 -3.75 -15.18 6.77
N SER A 64 -2.55 -15.55 7.25
CA SER A 64 -1.33 -14.74 7.14
C SER A 64 -0.99 -14.41 5.68
N ARG A 65 -1.07 -15.40 4.78
CA ARG A 65 -0.87 -15.18 3.34
C ARG A 65 -1.90 -14.22 2.77
N LYS A 66 -3.18 -14.41 3.10
CA LYS A 66 -4.27 -13.55 2.61
C LYS A 66 -4.18 -12.13 3.14
N ILE A 67 -3.78 -11.93 4.39
CA ILE A 67 -3.56 -10.59 4.94
C ILE A 67 -2.42 -9.87 4.22
N ARG A 68 -1.34 -10.58 3.86
CA ARG A 68 -0.25 -9.99 3.08
C ARG A 68 -0.71 -9.56 1.69
N GLU A 69 -1.47 -10.41 0.99
CA GLU A 69 -2.06 -10.08 -0.32
C GLU A 69 -2.94 -8.82 -0.22
N ILE A 70 -3.82 -8.76 0.79
CA ILE A 70 -4.73 -7.63 1.00
C ILE A 70 -3.98 -6.36 1.35
N ASN A 71 -3.03 -6.43 2.29
CA ASN A 71 -2.30 -5.24 2.75
C ASN A 71 -1.38 -4.70 1.66
N ASN A 72 -0.81 -5.55 0.79
CA ASN A 72 -0.06 -5.11 -0.39
C ASN A 72 -0.94 -4.27 -1.33
N ASP A 73 -2.15 -4.76 -1.65
CA ASP A 73 -3.11 -4.04 -2.48
C ASP A 73 -3.56 -2.71 -1.84
N VAL A 74 -3.91 -2.75 -0.56
CA VAL A 74 -4.34 -1.58 0.21
C VAL A 74 -3.25 -0.51 0.26
N VAL A 75 -2.00 -0.90 0.53
CA VAL A 75 -0.87 0.04 0.58
C VAL A 75 -0.59 0.62 -0.80
N ALA A 76 -0.62 -0.19 -1.86
CA ALA A 76 -0.44 0.29 -3.22
C ALA A 76 -1.48 1.35 -3.59
N GLN A 77 -2.75 1.13 -3.23
CA GLN A 77 -3.83 2.10 -3.44
C GLN A 77 -3.64 3.38 -2.62
N LYS A 78 -3.27 3.27 -1.34
CA LYS A 78 -2.99 4.43 -0.49
C LYS A 78 -1.85 5.27 -1.05
N MET A 79 -0.76 4.64 -1.49
CA MET A 79 0.37 5.35 -2.06
C MET A 79 0.03 6.01 -3.40
N ALA A 80 -0.83 5.40 -4.21
CA ALA A 80 -1.34 6.02 -5.43
C ALA A 80 -2.15 7.29 -5.11
N VAL A 81 -3.03 7.23 -4.09
CA VAL A 81 -3.80 8.39 -3.60
C VAL A 81 -2.88 9.47 -3.03
N GLU A 82 -1.90 9.10 -2.20
CA GLU A 82 -0.91 10.01 -1.62
C GLU A 82 -0.12 10.75 -2.72
N ALA A 83 0.24 10.05 -3.80
CA ALA A 83 0.93 10.62 -4.95
C ALA A 83 0.03 11.51 -5.82
N GLU A 84 -1.22 11.10 -6.06
CA GLU A 84 -2.18 11.82 -6.90
C GLU A 84 -2.64 13.14 -6.26
N PHE A 85 -2.87 13.13 -4.94
CA PHE A 85 -3.42 14.27 -4.20
C PHE A 85 -2.38 14.94 -3.29
N ALA A 86 -1.10 14.83 -3.64
CA ALA A 86 0.00 15.40 -2.86
C ALA A 86 -0.26 16.88 -2.52
N GLY A 87 -0.16 17.23 -1.24
CA GLY A 87 -0.46 18.58 -0.73
C GLY A 87 -1.92 18.84 -0.34
N ASN A 88 -2.85 17.90 -0.60
CA ASN A 88 -4.24 17.98 -0.14
C ASN A 88 -4.56 16.86 0.86
N GLN A 89 -4.18 17.09 2.12
CA GLN A 89 -4.31 16.08 3.19
C GLN A 89 -5.78 15.67 3.43
N ALA A 90 -6.74 16.58 3.29
CA ALA A 90 -8.15 16.29 3.51
C ALA A 90 -8.69 15.24 2.52
N ILE A 91 -8.33 15.36 1.23
CA ILE A 91 -8.72 14.37 0.22
C ILE A 91 -7.99 13.05 0.44
N ILE A 92 -6.68 13.10 0.76
CA ILE A 92 -5.90 11.90 1.06
C ILE A 92 -6.53 11.12 2.21
N ASP A 93 -6.85 11.79 3.33
CA ASP A 93 -7.43 11.14 4.50
C ASP A 93 -8.79 10.50 4.19
N GLN A 94 -9.63 11.21 3.44
CA GLN A 94 -10.94 10.70 3.03
C GLN A 94 -10.81 9.45 2.15
N LYS A 95 -9.93 9.48 1.15
CA LYS A 95 -9.69 8.34 0.24
C LYS A 95 -9.04 7.16 0.96
N CYS A 96 -8.08 7.42 1.84
CA CYS A 96 -7.47 6.39 2.68
C CYS A 96 -8.49 5.73 3.62
N LYS A 97 -9.47 6.48 4.13
CA LYS A 97 -10.58 5.93 4.93
C LYS A 97 -11.46 4.99 4.09
N GLU A 98 -11.78 5.37 2.85
CA GLU A 98 -12.52 4.51 1.90
C GLU A 98 -11.76 3.21 1.62
N ILE A 99 -10.45 3.30 1.34
CA ILE A 99 -9.59 2.13 1.10
C ILE A 99 -9.56 1.22 2.34
N CYS A 100 -9.42 1.79 3.54
CA CYS A 100 -9.46 1.02 4.78
C CYS A 100 -10.81 0.31 4.97
N SER A 101 -11.93 0.94 4.61
CA SER A 101 -13.24 0.30 4.66
C SER A 101 -13.34 -0.93 3.74
N VAL A 102 -12.72 -0.88 2.57
CA VAL A 102 -12.66 -2.04 1.67
C VAL A 102 -11.83 -3.17 2.27
N ARG A 103 -10.71 -2.85 2.93
CA ARG A 103 -9.92 -3.83 3.69
C ARG A 103 -10.76 -4.50 4.78
N ASP A 104 -11.54 -3.72 5.52
CA ASP A 104 -12.38 -4.23 6.61
C ASP A 104 -13.36 -5.30 6.10
N VAL A 105 -13.98 -5.08 4.93
CA VAL A 105 -14.88 -6.07 4.30
C VAL A 105 -14.11 -7.31 3.83
N LYS A 106 -12.94 -7.13 3.19
CA LYS A 106 -12.13 -8.26 2.72
C LYS A 106 -11.71 -9.17 3.88
N LEU A 107 -11.34 -8.59 5.02
CA LEU A 107 -10.87 -9.35 6.19
C LEU A 107 -11.98 -10.11 6.91
N GLU A 108 -13.22 -9.66 6.84
CA GLU A 108 -14.38 -10.38 7.38
C GLU A 108 -14.52 -11.79 6.78
N SER A 109 -14.15 -11.95 5.50
CA SER A 109 -14.23 -13.25 4.80
C SER A 109 -13.07 -14.22 5.11
N ILE A 110 -12.02 -13.74 5.80
CA ILE A 110 -10.77 -14.51 6.01
C ILE A 110 -10.56 -14.82 7.50
N LEU A 111 -10.92 -13.87 8.35
CA LEU A 111 -10.75 -14.00 9.79
C LEU A 111 -11.92 -14.78 10.39
N SER A 112 -11.66 -15.54 11.45
CA SER A 112 -12.76 -16.06 12.28
C SER A 112 -13.50 -14.89 12.95
N THR A 113 -14.75 -15.10 13.37
CA THR A 113 -15.54 -14.06 14.05
C THR A 113 -14.80 -13.44 15.23
N ARG A 114 -14.10 -14.26 16.03
CA ARG A 114 -13.29 -13.75 17.16
C ARG A 114 -12.16 -12.83 16.66
N GLN A 115 -11.35 -13.30 15.71
CA GLN A 115 -10.24 -12.53 15.16
C GLN A 115 -10.72 -11.26 14.45
N TYR A 116 -11.86 -11.31 13.78
CA TYR A 116 -12.45 -10.14 13.13
C TYR A 116 -12.90 -9.09 14.16
N ASN A 117 -13.49 -9.51 15.28
CA ASN A 117 -13.87 -8.59 16.34
C ASN A 117 -12.64 -7.91 16.99
N GLU A 118 -11.59 -8.69 17.26
CA GLU A 118 -10.30 -8.17 17.74
C GLU A 118 -9.73 -7.15 16.74
N TYR A 119 -9.65 -7.55 15.46
CA TYR A 119 -9.23 -6.67 14.37
C TYR A 119 -10.05 -5.37 14.32
N PHE A 120 -11.38 -5.47 14.37
CA PHE A 120 -12.29 -4.34 14.21
C PHE A 120 -12.14 -3.33 15.34
N GLY A 121 -11.90 -3.81 16.57
CA GLY A 121 -11.56 -2.99 17.74
C GLY A 121 -10.22 -2.26 17.57
N ASP A 122 -9.22 -2.94 17.02
CA ASP A 122 -7.85 -2.44 16.90
C ASP A 122 -7.54 -1.73 15.57
N ARG A 123 -8.53 -1.52 14.69
CA ARG A 123 -8.33 -0.82 13.40
C ARG A 123 -7.59 0.51 13.52
N LYS A 124 -7.88 1.28 14.58
CA LYS A 124 -7.19 2.55 14.85
C LYS A 124 -5.72 2.34 15.17
N VAL A 125 -5.39 1.30 15.93
CA VAL A 125 -4.01 0.92 16.27
C VAL A 125 -3.26 0.54 15.00
N TYR A 126 -3.83 -0.30 14.13
CA TYR A 126 -3.19 -0.69 12.88
C TYR A 126 -2.96 0.48 11.92
N ASN A 127 -3.93 1.40 11.81
CA ASN A 127 -3.76 2.62 11.02
C ASN A 127 -2.67 3.53 11.61
N GLN A 128 -2.57 3.59 12.94
CA GLN A 128 -1.54 4.37 13.63
C GLN A 128 -0.15 3.76 13.45
N THR A 129 0.00 2.44 13.60
CA THR A 129 1.27 1.74 13.33
C THR A 129 1.76 2.00 11.91
N GLU A 130 0.87 1.97 10.92
CA GLU A 130 1.23 2.29 9.54
C GLU A 130 1.77 3.73 9.41
N LYS A 131 1.12 4.71 10.05
CA LYS A 131 1.57 6.11 10.05
C LYS A 131 2.92 6.29 10.72
N GLU A 132 3.13 5.64 11.86
CA GLU A 132 4.39 5.65 12.59
C GLU A 132 5.52 5.01 11.78
N PHE A 133 5.23 3.88 11.13
CA PHE A 133 6.18 3.25 10.22
C PHE A 133 6.58 4.19 9.09
N MET A 134 5.62 4.84 8.44
CA MET A 134 5.91 5.83 7.39
C MET A 134 6.72 7.00 7.93
N ALA A 135 6.37 7.55 9.10
CA ALA A 135 7.14 8.63 9.73
C ALA A 135 8.59 8.20 10.00
N SER A 136 8.83 6.97 10.45
CA SER A 136 10.18 6.46 10.71
C SER A 136 11.02 6.29 9.43
N LEU A 137 10.40 6.07 8.27
CA LEU A 137 11.12 6.03 6.99
C LEU A 137 11.59 7.42 6.52
N TYR A 138 10.96 8.50 6.98
CA TYR A 138 11.34 9.88 6.64
C TYR A 138 12.30 10.51 7.64
N GLN A 139 12.48 9.90 8.82
CA GLN A 139 13.53 10.31 9.73
C GLN A 139 14.88 9.83 9.17
N PRO A 140 15.85 10.73 8.86
CA PRO A 140 17.17 10.31 8.47
C PRO A 140 17.76 9.46 9.60
N ALA A 141 18.34 8.32 9.27
CA ALA A 141 18.89 7.34 10.19
C ALA A 141 19.92 7.97 11.15
N GLY A 142 19.45 8.49 12.28
CA GLY A 142 20.24 8.82 13.45
C GLY A 142 19.84 7.87 14.56
N ASN A 143 20.76 6.97 14.93
CA ASN A 143 20.69 6.07 16.07
C ASN A 143 19.81 4.81 15.96
N GLN A 144 20.07 3.97 14.96
CA GLN A 144 19.89 2.52 15.16
C GLN A 144 21.23 1.93 15.58
N THR A 145 21.53 2.01 16.87
CA THR A 145 22.57 1.16 17.50
C THR A 145 22.10 -0.28 17.40
N ALA A 146 22.88 -1.07 16.69
CA ALA A 146 22.78 -2.51 16.59
C ALA A 146 22.61 -3.15 17.98
N SER A 147 21.57 -3.97 18.14
CA SER A 147 21.60 -5.03 19.12
C SER A 147 22.71 -6.00 18.74
N SER A 148 23.83 -5.91 19.45
CA SER A 148 24.79 -7.00 19.54
C SER A 148 24.53 -7.76 20.85
N ASP A 149 24.10 -9.00 20.66
CA ASP A 149 24.56 -10.20 21.36
C ASP A 149 24.37 -10.31 22.89
N VAL A 150 23.40 -11.16 23.22
CA VAL A 150 23.51 -12.31 24.13
C VAL A 150 24.63 -12.24 25.18
N ALA A 151 24.24 -12.00 26.43
CA ALA A 151 24.97 -12.53 27.59
C ALA A 151 23.96 -13.00 28.65
N ALA A 152 23.70 -14.31 28.65
CA ALA A 152 23.10 -15.02 29.78
C ALA A 152 24.23 -15.59 30.68
N PRO A 153 23.96 -15.94 31.94
CA PRO A 153 24.77 -15.54 33.10
C PRO A 153 25.80 -16.58 33.54
N ALA A 154 26.88 -16.13 34.17
CA ALA A 154 27.79 -17.00 34.92
C ALA A 154 27.95 -16.50 36.37
N ASN A 155 27.46 -17.37 37.25
CA ASN A 155 27.56 -17.37 38.69
C ASN A 155 29.01 -17.63 39.14
N SER A 156 29.57 -16.85 40.07
CA SER A 156 30.63 -17.33 40.95
C SER A 156 30.73 -16.50 42.23
N VAL A 157 30.39 -17.18 43.33
CA VAL A 157 30.61 -16.90 44.74
C VAL A 157 32.08 -16.53 45.02
N SER A 158 32.30 -15.45 45.78
CA SER A 158 33.60 -15.19 46.43
C SER A 158 33.51 -15.53 47.92
N LEU A 159 34.27 -16.56 48.32
CA LEU A 159 34.59 -16.91 49.70
C LEU A 159 36.10 -17.15 49.77
N ASN A 160 36.81 -16.15 50.30
CA ASN A 160 37.98 -16.15 51.20
C ASN A 160 38.82 -14.89 50.98
#